data_AF-A0A6L8HU27-F1
#
_entry.id   AF-A0A6L8HU27-F1
#
_cell.length_a   1.000
_cell.length_b   1.000
_cell.length_c   1.000
_cell.angle_alpha   90.00
_cell.angle_beta   90.00
_cell.angle_gamma   90.00
#
_symmetry.space_group_name_H-M   'P 1'
#
loop_
_entity.id
_entity.type
_entity.pdbx_description
1 polymer ?
#
loop_
_entity_poly.entity_id
_entity_poly.type
_entity_poly.pdbx_seq_one_letter_code
_entity_poly.pdbx_strand_id
1 'polypeptide(L)'
;MTRLAVGVGFVSLLMAALVACGGGDPAPPASPAETQPAATSPTATAAISPTPSVAATSTASVAAATISTPIRIVGPDNFVAQVGAALSLLQERAPGTLLWVEDKIETIFSVPFPTGTAQDVIDGVVRVAENQAFVPGFAPSDQVIWLAAELVYDACLIDLYRAGWDYSSNTATVSCLEEQLAILELTDKRDLFVDHVRGLIRDASESDGDPTGVPAATATAGGIRVEGSNEFVEQVEAALQLLSERAPEALVRVEQGIAAIRLVSSGSGINVYSKTYLVEEEMAFAPGYSRRDQVIWLAGSIVHDACHSNLYIQGEDHHGTAAEVTCLERQLEALELIDDGTHFSNYIKVLIDTADGPGN
;
A
#
# COMPACT_ATOMS: atom_id res chain seq x y z
N MET A 1 4.97 -13.57 25.15
CA MET A 1 4.92 -14.24 23.84
C MET A 1 4.68 -13.13 22.84
N THR A 2 5.76 -12.64 22.25
CA THR A 2 5.82 -11.37 21.54
C THR A 2 5.71 -11.70 20.06
N ARG A 3 4.63 -11.29 19.40
CA ARG A 3 4.46 -11.45 17.95
C ARG A 3 4.70 -10.08 17.31
N LEU A 4 5.66 -10.04 16.40
CA LEU A 4 5.94 -8.95 15.47
C LEU A 4 4.75 -8.81 14.51
N ALA A 5 4.35 -7.57 14.21
CA ALA A 5 3.49 -7.25 13.07
C ALA A 5 4.15 -6.09 12.30
N VAL A 6 4.33 -6.28 11.00
CA VAL A 6 4.90 -5.32 10.04
C VAL A 6 3.74 -4.73 9.25
N GLY A 7 3.71 -3.41 9.06
CA GLY A 7 2.63 -2.71 8.35
C GLY A 7 3.14 -1.83 7.20
N VAL A 8 2.53 -2.09 6.03
CA VAL A 8 2.33 -1.31 4.79
C VAL A 8 3.55 -1.02 3.90
N GLY A 9 3.50 -1.65 2.71
CA GLY A 9 4.33 -1.31 1.56
C GLY A 9 4.44 -2.42 0.51
N PHE A 10 3.37 -3.14 0.16
CA PHE A 10 3.43 -4.16 -0.91
C PHE A 10 2.10 -4.24 -1.68
N VAL A 11 1.95 -3.39 -2.69
CA VAL A 11 1.03 -3.62 -3.82
C VAL A 11 1.79 -3.22 -5.08
N SER A 12 2.67 -4.11 -5.58
CA SER A 12 3.25 -4.07 -6.95
C SER A 12 4.22 -5.22 -7.29
N LEU A 13 4.25 -6.33 -6.56
CA LEU A 13 5.26 -7.37 -6.82
C LEU A 13 4.68 -8.78 -6.85
N LEU A 14 3.87 -9.10 -7.86
CA LEU A 14 3.63 -10.53 -8.21
C LEU A 14 3.34 -10.85 -9.68
N MET A 15 3.44 -9.88 -10.62
CA MET A 15 3.28 -10.16 -12.06
C MET A 15 4.60 -10.29 -12.85
N ALA A 16 5.77 -10.09 -12.22
CA ALA A 16 7.06 -10.13 -12.92
C ALA A 16 7.61 -11.54 -13.25
N ALA A 17 6.87 -12.62 -12.97
CA ALA A 17 7.37 -14.00 -13.09
C ALA A 17 6.84 -14.82 -14.30
N LEU A 18 6.20 -14.20 -15.30
CA LEU A 18 5.57 -14.93 -16.43
C LEU A 18 6.09 -14.64 -17.85
N VAL A 19 7.34 -14.16 -18.01
CA VAL A 19 8.01 -14.12 -19.34
C VAL A 19 9.08 -15.21 -19.51
N ALA A 20 9.21 -16.17 -18.59
CA ALA A 20 10.23 -17.22 -18.70
C ALA A 20 9.74 -18.62 -18.29
N CYS A 21 8.64 -19.09 -18.87
CA CYS A 21 8.32 -20.53 -18.96
C CYS A 21 7.44 -20.76 -20.19
N GLY A 22 8.08 -20.92 -21.35
CA GLY A 22 7.40 -21.32 -22.59
C GLY A 22 6.84 -22.74 -22.48
N GLY A 23 5.52 -22.86 -22.63
CA GLY A 23 4.86 -24.13 -22.94
C GLY A 23 5.25 -24.57 -24.34
N GLY A 24 6.01 -25.67 -24.42
CA GLY A 24 6.46 -26.25 -25.67
C GLY A 24 5.38 -27.12 -26.32
N ASP A 25 5.04 -26.79 -27.56
CA ASP A 25 4.46 -27.73 -28.52
C ASP A 25 5.55 -28.68 -29.08
N PRO A 26 5.19 -29.89 -29.53
CA PRO A 26 6.14 -30.97 -29.78
C PRO A 26 7.01 -30.72 -31.02
N ALA A 27 8.34 -30.85 -30.84
CA ALA A 27 9.32 -30.72 -31.90
C ALA A 27 9.30 -31.89 -32.91
N PRO A 28 9.51 -31.62 -34.21
CA PRO A 28 9.75 -32.65 -35.23
C PRO A 28 11.20 -33.19 -35.19
N PRO A 29 11.50 -34.32 -35.87
CA PRO A 29 12.58 -35.24 -35.49
C PRO A 29 13.99 -34.78 -35.91
N ALA A 30 14.96 -35.26 -35.14
CA ALA A 30 16.38 -34.90 -35.17
C ALA A 30 17.23 -35.60 -36.26
N SER A 31 18.30 -34.94 -36.71
CA SER A 31 19.64 -35.49 -36.99
C SER A 31 20.59 -34.42 -37.59
N PRO A 32 21.93 -34.60 -37.57
CA PRO A 32 22.77 -35.15 -36.51
C PRO A 32 23.98 -34.24 -36.14
N ALA A 33 24.59 -34.62 -35.02
CA ALA A 33 25.85 -34.22 -34.39
C ALA A 33 26.91 -33.43 -35.18
N GLU A 34 27.49 -32.43 -34.51
CA GLU A 34 28.89 -32.05 -34.72
C GLU A 34 29.56 -31.61 -33.39
N THR A 35 30.87 -31.74 -33.38
CA THR A 35 31.70 -32.25 -32.28
C THR A 35 32.33 -31.13 -31.43
N GLN A 36 32.42 -31.36 -30.12
CA GLN A 36 33.28 -30.60 -29.20
C GLN A 36 34.77 -30.80 -29.51
N PRO A 37 35.63 -29.83 -29.15
CA PRO A 37 36.89 -30.20 -28.53
C PRO A 37 37.12 -29.50 -27.18
N ALA A 38 37.89 -30.20 -26.36
CA ALA A 38 38.18 -29.97 -24.95
C ALA A 38 39.46 -29.15 -24.70
N ALA A 39 39.65 -28.85 -23.41
CA ALA A 39 40.87 -28.46 -22.70
C ALA A 39 41.27 -26.97 -22.81
N THR A 40 41.78 -26.28 -21.79
CA THR A 40 42.71 -26.66 -20.70
C THR A 40 42.58 -25.71 -19.49
N SER A 41 42.79 -26.23 -18.27
CA SER A 41 43.09 -25.45 -17.06
C SER A 41 44.46 -24.78 -17.12
N PRO A 42 44.68 -23.71 -16.34
CA PRO A 42 45.84 -23.73 -15.47
C PRO A 42 45.58 -23.25 -14.04
N THR A 43 46.25 -23.97 -13.14
CA THR A 43 46.57 -23.69 -11.75
C THR A 43 47.27 -22.35 -11.56
N ALA A 44 46.84 -21.55 -10.59
CA ALA A 44 47.69 -20.54 -9.95
C ALA A 44 47.31 -20.37 -8.47
N THR A 45 48.18 -20.89 -7.60
CA THR A 45 48.22 -20.65 -6.17
C THR A 45 48.76 -19.23 -5.92
N ALA A 46 48.00 -18.38 -5.24
CA ALA A 46 48.51 -17.13 -4.68
C ALA A 46 48.02 -16.98 -3.23
N ALA A 47 48.98 -16.87 -2.32
CA ALA A 47 48.78 -16.64 -0.90
C ALA A 47 48.25 -15.23 -0.66
N ILE A 48 47.21 -15.09 0.18
CA ILE A 48 46.72 -13.81 0.67
C ILE A 48 47.14 -13.66 2.13
N SER A 49 47.93 -12.61 2.37
CA SER A 49 48.40 -12.09 3.65
C SER A 49 47.25 -11.58 4.56
N PRO A 50 47.49 -11.44 5.87
CA PRO A 50 46.42 -11.25 6.85
C PRO A 50 45.76 -9.87 6.77
N THR A 51 44.45 -9.90 7.00
CA THR A 51 43.50 -8.79 7.13
C THR A 51 44.00 -7.70 8.08
N PRO A 52 43.99 -6.42 7.68
CA PRO A 52 44.24 -5.32 8.62
C PRO A 52 43.05 -5.17 9.58
N SER A 53 43.38 -5.03 10.86
CA SER A 53 42.45 -4.71 11.95
C SER A 53 41.70 -3.41 11.64
N VAL A 54 40.38 -3.49 11.53
CA VAL A 54 39.49 -2.33 11.42
C VAL A 54 39.46 -1.63 12.77
N ALA A 55 40.06 -0.44 12.83
CA ALA A 55 39.95 0.45 13.97
C ALA A 55 38.48 0.88 14.14
N ALA A 56 37.98 0.79 15.38
CA ALA A 56 36.65 1.24 15.74
C ALA A 56 36.52 2.75 15.45
N THR A 57 35.69 3.08 14.46
CA THR A 57 35.28 4.45 14.18
C THR A 57 34.49 4.97 15.37
N SER A 58 35.05 5.98 16.04
CA SER A 58 34.39 6.74 17.10
C SER A 58 33.06 7.29 16.60
N THR A 59 31.96 6.84 17.19
CA THR A 59 30.66 7.48 17.06
C THR A 59 30.76 8.86 17.71
N ALA A 60 30.78 9.91 16.90
CA ALA A 60 30.65 11.27 17.37
C ALA A 60 29.32 11.38 18.14
N SER A 61 29.42 11.72 19.42
CA SER A 61 28.27 12.08 20.25
C SER A 61 27.62 13.32 19.63
N VAL A 62 26.46 13.14 19.02
CA VAL A 62 25.59 14.25 18.61
C VAL A 62 25.13 14.90 19.92
N ALA A 63 25.67 16.06 20.24
CA ALA A 63 25.21 16.85 21.37
C ALA A 63 23.72 17.13 21.15
N ALA A 64 22.86 16.55 21.98
CA ALA A 64 21.42 16.76 21.94
C ALA A 64 21.14 18.25 22.12
N ALA A 65 20.83 18.95 21.02
CA ALA A 65 20.25 20.27 21.10
C ALA A 65 18.93 20.14 21.86
N THR A 66 18.85 20.74 23.04
CA THR A 66 17.61 20.78 23.81
C THR A 66 16.68 21.76 23.12
N ILE A 67 15.87 21.26 22.18
CA ILE A 67 14.81 22.07 21.59
C ILE A 67 13.75 22.25 22.66
N SER A 68 13.55 23.51 23.05
CA SER A 68 12.46 23.90 23.94
C SER A 68 11.19 24.03 23.11
N THR A 69 10.63 22.90 22.68
CA THR A 69 9.33 22.84 22.02
C THR A 69 8.22 22.70 23.07
N PRO A 70 7.05 23.34 22.90
CA PRO A 70 5.90 23.09 23.77
C PRO A 70 5.26 21.72 23.52
N ILE A 71 5.62 21.03 22.42
CA ILE A 71 5.04 19.75 22.04
C ILE A 71 5.45 18.66 23.02
N ARG A 72 4.47 17.98 23.60
CA ARG A 72 4.72 16.82 24.46
C ARG A 72 4.93 15.56 23.62
N ILE A 73 6.10 14.93 23.69
CA ILE A 73 6.38 13.66 22.99
C ILE A 73 6.28 12.50 23.98
N VAL A 74 5.49 11.47 23.67
CA VAL A 74 5.27 10.31 24.53
C VAL A 74 5.51 9.03 23.74
N GLY A 75 6.58 8.30 24.05
CA GLY A 75 6.93 7.06 23.37
C GLY A 75 8.24 6.47 23.89
N PRO A 76 8.74 5.38 23.27
CA PRO A 76 10.06 4.83 23.57
C PRO A 76 11.18 5.81 23.20
N ASP A 77 12.35 5.67 23.83
CA ASP A 77 13.46 6.64 23.70
C ASP A 77 13.91 6.88 22.24
N ASN A 78 13.91 5.83 21.41
CA ASN A 78 14.26 5.93 20.00
C ASN A 78 13.24 6.77 19.21
N PHE A 79 11.96 6.61 19.50
CA PHE A 79 10.90 7.43 18.90
C PHE A 79 11.03 8.89 19.32
N VAL A 80 11.21 9.14 20.63
CA VAL A 80 11.41 10.50 21.15
C VAL A 80 12.62 11.17 20.49
N ALA A 81 13.72 10.43 20.31
CA ALA A 81 14.90 10.94 19.63
C ALA A 81 14.65 11.25 18.14
N GLN A 82 13.91 10.41 17.43
CA GLN A 82 13.56 10.62 16.02
C GLN A 82 12.65 11.84 15.84
N VAL A 83 11.59 11.97 16.65
CA VAL A 83 10.72 13.15 16.64
C VAL A 83 11.50 14.41 16.98
N GLY A 84 12.38 14.35 18.00
CA GLY A 84 13.27 15.47 18.34
C GLY A 84 14.19 15.88 17.18
N ALA A 85 14.74 14.91 16.44
CA ALA A 85 15.55 15.18 15.25
C ALA A 85 14.71 15.79 14.11
N ALA A 86 13.47 15.33 13.91
CA ALA A 86 12.56 15.88 12.90
C ALA A 86 12.18 17.34 13.21
N LEU A 87 11.85 17.65 14.47
CA LEU A 87 11.61 19.03 14.91
C LEU A 87 12.87 19.89 14.79
N SER A 88 14.05 19.33 15.05
CA SER A 88 15.34 20.02 14.82
C SER A 88 15.54 20.37 13.35
N LEU A 89 15.21 19.45 12.45
CA LEU A 89 15.30 19.67 11.01
C LEU A 89 14.35 20.80 10.58
N LEU A 90 13.11 20.81 11.06
CA LEU A 90 12.17 21.89 10.80
C LEU A 90 12.68 23.23 11.37
N GLN A 91 13.23 23.24 12.59
CA GLN A 91 13.81 24.46 13.18
C GLN A 91 14.93 25.05 12.32
N GLU A 92 15.79 24.20 11.76
CA GLU A 92 16.92 24.60 10.93
C GLU A 92 16.49 25.05 9.53
N ARG A 93 15.57 24.31 8.90
CA ARG A 93 15.26 24.45 7.46
C ARG A 93 14.00 25.24 7.18
N ALA A 94 13.02 25.20 8.08
CA ALA A 94 11.71 25.82 7.92
C ALA A 94 11.16 26.35 9.26
N PRO A 95 11.84 27.31 9.91
CA PRO A 95 11.49 27.76 11.26
C PRO A 95 10.06 28.34 11.36
N GLY A 96 9.55 28.94 10.28
CA GLY A 96 8.15 29.39 10.21
C GLY A 96 7.15 28.23 10.22
N THR A 97 7.47 27.15 9.51
CA THR A 97 6.66 25.93 9.51
C THR A 97 6.70 25.23 10.86
N LEU A 98 7.84 25.22 11.55
CA LEU A 98 7.91 24.68 12.92
C LEU A 98 6.96 25.42 13.86
N LEU A 99 6.94 26.76 13.83
CA LEU A 99 6.02 27.54 14.67
C LEU A 99 4.55 27.20 14.38
N TRP A 100 4.23 26.92 13.12
CA TRP A 100 2.88 26.48 12.75
C TRP A 100 2.58 25.07 13.25
N VAL A 101 3.52 24.12 13.10
CA VAL A 101 3.40 22.77 13.68
C VAL A 101 3.19 22.84 15.20
N GLU A 102 3.94 23.68 15.91
CA GLU A 102 3.82 23.88 17.37
C GLU A 102 2.49 24.54 17.79
N ASP A 103 1.84 25.30 16.91
CA ASP A 103 0.50 25.88 17.15
C ASP A 103 -0.61 24.82 17.01
N LYS A 104 -0.41 23.81 16.16
CA LYS A 104 -1.44 22.81 15.84
C LYS A 104 -1.31 21.52 16.64
N ILE A 105 -0.08 21.07 16.87
CA ILE A 105 0.21 19.81 17.54
C ILE A 105 0.56 20.11 19.00
N GLU A 106 -0.23 19.59 19.93
CA GLU A 106 0.04 19.71 21.36
C GLU A 106 0.79 18.50 21.89
N THR A 107 0.44 17.30 21.41
CA THR A 107 1.03 16.04 21.88
C THR A 107 1.26 15.06 20.74
N ILE A 108 2.43 14.42 20.72
CA ILE A 108 2.79 13.35 19.79
C ILE A 108 2.93 12.04 20.59
N PHE A 109 2.12 11.04 20.25
CA PHE A 109 2.21 9.70 20.83
C PHE A 109 2.81 8.70 19.85
N SER A 110 3.70 7.85 20.35
CA SER A 110 4.03 6.56 19.73
C SER A 110 2.90 5.58 20.04
N VAL A 111 2.27 5.04 19.01
CA VAL A 111 1.27 3.98 19.16
C VAL A 111 1.61 2.77 18.29
N PRO A 112 1.28 1.55 18.72
CA PRO A 112 1.48 0.35 17.89
C PRO A 112 0.67 0.41 16.58
N PHE A 113 -0.51 1.04 16.64
CA PHE A 113 -1.41 1.28 15.52
C PHE A 113 -2.11 2.63 15.73
N PRO A 114 -2.22 3.49 14.71
CA PRO A 114 -2.87 4.77 14.83
C PRO A 114 -4.38 4.58 14.80
N THR A 115 -4.98 4.22 15.95
CA THR A 115 -6.41 4.39 16.16
C THR A 115 -6.62 5.76 16.81
N GLY A 116 -6.80 6.77 15.96
CA GLY A 116 -7.25 8.10 16.38
C GLY A 116 -8.77 8.21 16.25
N THR A 117 -9.39 8.92 17.16
CA THR A 117 -10.75 9.44 17.01
C THR A 117 -10.70 10.83 16.36
N ALA A 118 -11.79 11.28 15.75
CA ALA A 118 -11.91 12.67 15.31
C ALA A 118 -11.66 13.68 16.46
N GLN A 119 -11.90 13.26 17.71
CA GLN A 119 -11.59 14.07 18.90
C GLN A 119 -10.09 14.19 19.16
N ASP A 120 -9.29 13.16 18.90
CA ASP A 120 -7.82 13.25 19.02
C ASP A 120 -7.25 14.31 18.06
N VAL A 121 -7.78 14.41 16.84
CA VAL A 121 -7.40 15.44 15.86
C VAL A 121 -7.79 16.84 16.36
N ILE A 122 -8.99 17.00 16.95
CA ILE A 122 -9.45 18.27 17.54
C ILE A 122 -8.49 18.74 18.64
N ASP A 123 -8.10 17.81 19.50
CA ASP A 123 -7.27 18.06 20.68
C ASP A 123 -5.78 18.26 20.33
N GLY A 124 -5.43 18.32 19.04
CA GLY A 124 -4.05 18.50 18.58
C GLY A 124 -3.15 17.32 18.94
N VAL A 125 -3.74 16.12 19.05
CA VAL A 125 -3.04 14.89 19.38
C VAL A 125 -2.69 14.17 18.09
N VAL A 126 -1.40 14.10 17.81
CA VAL A 126 -0.86 13.30 16.71
C VAL A 126 -0.41 11.94 17.24
N ARG A 127 -0.94 10.88 16.64
CA ARG A 127 -0.57 9.50 16.95
C ARG A 127 0.27 8.98 15.80
N VAL A 128 1.59 9.04 15.96
CA VAL A 128 2.51 8.47 14.98
C VAL A 128 2.61 6.99 15.27
N ALA A 129 2.23 6.18 14.29
CA ALA A 129 2.42 4.76 14.40
C ALA A 129 3.92 4.43 14.44
N GLU A 130 4.35 3.48 15.27
CA GLU A 130 5.77 3.09 15.38
C GLU A 130 6.37 2.69 14.02
N ASN A 131 5.53 2.20 13.09
CA ASN A 131 5.88 1.88 11.71
C ASN A 131 5.79 3.05 10.72
N GLN A 132 5.05 4.13 11.00
CA GLN A 132 5.06 5.34 10.16
C GLN A 132 6.35 6.16 10.33
N ALA A 133 6.97 6.10 11.52
CA ALA A 133 8.32 6.62 11.74
C ALA A 133 9.42 5.78 11.06
N PHE A 134 9.08 4.58 10.57
CA PHE A 134 10.01 3.63 10.01
C PHE A 134 9.56 3.15 8.63
N VAL A 135 9.91 3.92 7.60
CA VAL A 135 9.72 3.45 6.21
C VAL A 135 10.80 2.39 5.92
N PRO A 136 10.41 1.14 5.58
CA PRO A 136 11.36 0.08 5.29
C PRO A 136 12.32 0.47 4.15
N GLY A 137 13.61 0.21 4.34
CA GLY A 137 14.66 0.51 3.35
C GLY A 137 15.19 1.95 3.39
N PHE A 138 14.58 2.86 4.16
CA PHE A 138 15.13 4.20 4.35
C PHE A 138 16.31 4.17 5.31
N ALA A 139 17.34 4.95 4.98
CA ALA A 139 18.41 5.23 5.92
C ALA A 139 17.86 6.02 7.12
N PRO A 140 18.45 5.92 8.32
CA PRO A 140 17.98 6.66 9.50
C PRO A 140 17.83 8.17 9.29
N SER A 141 18.69 8.80 8.48
CA SER A 141 18.57 10.22 8.12
C SER A 141 17.33 10.51 7.29
N ASP A 142 16.95 9.58 6.41
CA ASP A 142 15.84 9.73 5.48
C ASP A 142 14.51 9.53 6.24
N GLN A 143 14.50 8.70 7.28
CA GLN A 143 13.36 8.58 8.22
C GLN A 143 13.08 9.87 8.98
N VAL A 144 14.13 10.61 9.38
CA VAL A 144 13.96 11.91 10.06
C VAL A 144 13.34 12.95 9.12
N ILE A 145 13.77 12.96 7.85
CA ILE A 145 13.20 13.84 6.82
C ILE A 145 11.72 13.51 6.59
N TRP A 146 11.41 12.22 6.43
CA TRP A 146 10.03 11.76 6.26
C TRP A 146 9.14 12.15 7.44
N LEU A 147 9.60 11.89 8.66
CA LEU A 147 8.87 12.22 9.88
C LEU A 147 8.63 13.73 10.01
N ALA A 148 9.59 14.57 9.62
CA ALA A 148 9.39 16.02 9.60
C ALA A 148 8.29 16.44 8.62
N ALA A 149 8.22 15.79 7.46
CA ALA A 149 7.19 16.04 6.46
C ALA A 149 5.80 15.55 6.93
N GLU A 150 5.72 14.37 7.54
CA GLU A 150 4.49 13.84 8.15
C GLU A 150 3.92 14.75 9.25
N LEU A 151 4.78 15.31 10.12
CA LEU A 151 4.32 16.26 11.14
C LEU A 151 3.69 17.53 10.54
N VAL A 152 4.17 17.96 9.37
CA VAL A 152 3.59 19.11 8.63
C VAL A 152 2.27 18.72 7.98
N TYR A 153 2.18 17.52 7.41
CA TYR A 153 0.94 16.97 6.88
C TYR A 153 -0.15 16.86 7.98
N ASP A 154 0.19 16.33 9.15
CA ASP A 154 -0.74 16.21 10.27
C ASP A 154 -1.19 17.58 10.82
N ALA A 155 -0.26 18.53 10.95
CA ALA A 155 -0.59 19.90 11.34
C ALA A 155 -1.57 20.56 10.36
N CYS A 156 -1.40 20.31 9.05
CA CYS A 156 -2.33 20.77 8.02
C CYS A 156 -3.72 20.16 8.20
N LEU A 157 -3.81 18.85 8.38
CA LEU A 157 -5.08 18.16 8.57
C LEU A 157 -5.83 18.68 9.80
N ILE A 158 -5.12 18.91 10.91
CA ILE A 158 -5.70 19.50 12.12
C ILE A 158 -6.26 20.90 11.84
N ASP A 159 -5.55 21.74 11.09
CA ASP A 159 -6.00 23.10 10.78
C ASP A 159 -7.23 23.12 9.87
N LEU A 160 -7.24 22.31 8.80
CA LEU A 160 -8.39 22.14 7.91
C LEU A 160 -9.60 21.61 8.67
N TYR A 161 -9.39 20.60 9.53
CA TYR A 161 -10.46 20.05 10.35
C TYR A 161 -11.06 21.09 11.31
N ARG A 162 -10.21 21.88 12.00
CA ARG A 162 -10.66 22.98 12.88
C ARG A 162 -11.40 24.08 12.10
N ALA A 163 -11.08 24.27 10.82
CA ALA A 163 -11.80 25.16 9.92
C ALA A 163 -13.14 24.57 9.40
N GLY A 164 -13.50 23.35 9.82
CA GLY A 164 -14.75 22.69 9.45
C GLY A 164 -14.73 21.96 8.11
N TRP A 165 -13.54 21.68 7.57
CA TRP A 165 -13.39 20.88 6.35
C TRP A 165 -13.61 19.40 6.64
N ASP A 166 -14.18 18.70 5.66
CA ASP A 166 -14.31 17.25 5.68
C ASP A 166 -12.94 16.60 5.37
N TYR A 167 -12.39 15.88 6.36
CA TYR A 167 -11.11 15.20 6.25
C TYR A 167 -11.10 14.12 5.15
N SER A 168 -12.27 13.66 4.72
CA SER A 168 -12.42 12.66 3.67
C SER A 168 -12.41 13.26 2.25
N SER A 169 -12.35 14.59 2.12
CA SER A 169 -12.25 15.25 0.82
C SER A 169 -10.82 15.19 0.29
N ASN A 170 -10.66 14.73 -0.96
CA ASN A 170 -9.32 14.66 -1.58
C ASN A 170 -8.70 16.05 -1.73
N THR A 171 -9.50 17.11 -1.84
CA THR A 171 -9.02 18.49 -1.85
C THR A 171 -8.25 18.84 -0.57
N ALA A 172 -8.72 18.41 0.61
CA ALA A 172 -8.01 18.63 1.88
C ALA A 172 -6.69 17.85 1.93
N THR A 173 -6.74 16.58 1.51
CA THR A 173 -5.56 15.71 1.41
C THR A 173 -4.51 16.30 0.47
N VAL A 174 -4.90 16.71 -0.75
CA VAL A 174 -3.99 17.31 -1.73
C VAL A 174 -3.34 18.58 -1.17
N SER A 175 -4.13 19.48 -0.57
CA SER A 175 -3.58 20.71 0.03
C SER A 175 -2.54 20.41 1.10
N CYS A 176 -2.74 19.36 1.91
CA CYS A 176 -1.78 18.98 2.94
C CYS A 176 -0.55 18.24 2.38
N LEU A 177 -0.72 17.44 1.32
CA LEU A 177 0.39 16.82 0.61
C LEU A 177 1.27 17.86 -0.09
N GLU A 178 0.70 18.98 -0.57
CA GLU A 178 1.48 20.09 -1.12
C GLU A 178 2.37 20.77 -0.06
N GLU A 179 1.86 20.97 1.15
CA GLU A 179 2.65 21.47 2.28
C GLU A 179 3.74 20.47 2.71
N GLN A 180 3.42 19.17 2.72
CA GLN A 180 4.39 18.10 2.94
C GLN A 180 5.51 18.15 1.89
N LEU A 181 5.15 18.35 0.63
CA LEU A 181 6.08 18.44 -0.49
C LEU A 181 7.05 19.61 -0.34
N ALA A 182 6.57 20.77 0.12
CA ALA A 182 7.40 21.95 0.33
C ALA A 182 8.56 21.69 1.31
N ILE A 183 8.34 20.88 2.35
CA ILE A 183 9.40 20.46 3.28
C ILE A 183 10.38 19.49 2.63
N LEU A 184 9.87 18.50 1.90
CA LEU A 184 10.71 17.52 1.23
C LEU A 184 11.63 18.18 0.19
N GLU A 185 11.17 19.24 -0.48
CA GLU A 185 11.96 20.02 -1.44
C GLU A 185 13.11 20.84 -0.80
N LEU A 186 13.07 21.09 0.50
CA LEU A 186 14.17 21.75 1.24
C LEU A 186 15.33 20.80 1.58
N THR A 187 15.18 19.51 1.26
CA THR A 187 16.19 18.49 1.53
C THR A 187 16.94 18.10 0.26
N ASP A 188 18.18 17.66 0.43
CA ASP A 188 19.02 17.08 -0.63
C ASP A 188 18.54 15.70 -1.10
N LYS A 189 17.46 15.18 -0.51
CA LYS A 189 16.83 13.90 -0.81
C LYS A 189 15.54 14.02 -1.62
N ARG A 190 15.30 15.19 -2.22
CA ARG A 190 14.11 15.54 -3.02
C ARG A 190 13.62 14.37 -3.89
N ASP A 191 14.48 13.79 -4.71
CA ASP A 191 14.10 12.81 -5.73
C ASP A 191 13.52 11.50 -5.16
N LEU A 192 13.82 11.14 -3.91
CA LEU A 192 13.29 9.93 -3.28
C LEU A 192 11.83 10.07 -2.82
N PHE A 193 11.44 11.26 -2.38
CA PHE A 193 10.17 11.49 -1.69
C PHE A 193 9.18 12.28 -2.52
N VAL A 194 9.68 13.22 -3.31
CA VAL A 194 8.86 14.12 -4.12
C VAL A 194 8.08 13.34 -5.17
N ASP A 195 8.68 12.34 -5.80
CA ASP A 195 7.99 11.52 -6.80
C ASP A 195 6.87 10.68 -6.17
N HIS A 196 7.08 10.19 -4.94
CA HIS A 196 6.04 9.48 -4.18
C HIS A 196 4.87 10.40 -3.82
N VAL A 197 5.14 11.55 -3.19
CA VAL A 197 4.11 12.52 -2.78
C VAL A 197 3.38 13.13 -3.99
N ARG A 198 4.08 13.39 -5.10
CA ARG A 198 3.45 13.81 -6.36
C ARG A 198 2.55 12.73 -6.95
N GLY A 199 2.93 11.45 -6.82
CA GLY A 199 2.07 10.32 -7.15
C GLY A 199 0.77 10.38 -6.35
N LEU A 200 0.86 10.50 -5.02
CA LEU A 200 -0.31 10.62 -4.14
C LEU A 200 -1.18 11.85 -4.47
N ILE A 201 -0.57 13.01 -4.74
CA ILE A 201 -1.29 14.22 -5.15
C ILE A 201 -2.02 14.00 -6.47
N ARG A 202 -1.37 13.38 -7.46
CA ARG A 202 -1.99 13.07 -8.75
C ARG A 202 -3.16 12.12 -8.57
N ASP A 203 -2.97 11.03 -7.83
CA ASP A 203 -4.00 10.02 -7.62
C ASP A 203 -5.22 10.62 -6.88
N ALA A 204 -4.97 11.44 -5.85
CA ALA A 204 -6.01 12.17 -5.13
C ALA A 204 -6.70 13.23 -6.01
N SER A 205 -5.96 13.95 -6.84
CA SER A 205 -6.51 14.97 -7.75
C SER A 205 -7.30 14.37 -8.91
N GLU A 206 -6.85 13.24 -9.47
CA GLU A 206 -7.55 12.48 -10.51
C GLU A 206 -8.83 11.84 -9.96
N SER A 207 -8.87 11.52 -8.67
CA SER A 207 -10.09 11.04 -8.02
C SER A 207 -11.16 12.14 -7.82
N ASP A 208 -10.77 13.42 -7.82
CA ASP A 208 -11.67 14.59 -7.79
C ASP A 208 -11.96 15.18 -9.19
N GLY A 209 -11.15 14.84 -10.20
CA GLY A 209 -11.23 15.39 -11.55
C GLY A 209 -11.13 14.32 -12.63
N ASP A 210 -12.26 14.05 -13.29
CA ASP A 210 -12.39 13.23 -14.51
C ASP A 210 -11.21 13.46 -15.48
N PRO A 211 -10.30 12.47 -15.65
CA PRO A 211 -9.13 12.64 -16.51
C PRO A 211 -9.44 12.44 -18.00
N THR A 212 -10.71 12.26 -18.42
CA THR A 212 -11.02 12.01 -19.85
C THR A 212 -12.21 12.78 -20.42
N GLY A 213 -13.06 13.44 -19.62
CA GLY A 213 -14.27 14.09 -20.15
C GLY A 213 -15.27 13.09 -20.73
N VAL A 214 -15.10 11.79 -20.46
CA VAL A 214 -16.11 10.78 -20.69
C VAL A 214 -16.83 10.65 -19.36
N PRO A 215 -18.13 11.02 -19.26
CA PRO A 215 -18.85 10.88 -18.01
C PRO A 215 -18.72 9.44 -17.54
N ALA A 216 -18.14 9.24 -16.35
CA ALA A 216 -18.00 7.93 -15.75
C ALA A 216 -19.35 7.24 -15.80
N ALA A 217 -19.41 6.11 -16.50
CA ALA A 217 -20.62 5.33 -16.56
C ALA A 217 -20.95 4.93 -15.13
N THR A 218 -22.12 5.38 -14.66
CA THR A 218 -22.60 5.05 -13.32
C THR A 218 -23.76 4.08 -13.49
N ALA A 219 -23.55 2.84 -13.09
CA ALA A 219 -24.58 1.82 -13.05
C ALA A 219 -24.84 1.36 -11.61
N THR A 220 -26.01 0.76 -11.40
CA THR A 220 -26.32 0.07 -10.15
C THR A 220 -26.66 -1.38 -10.47
N ALA A 221 -25.84 -2.30 -9.99
CA ALA A 221 -26.05 -3.73 -10.10
C ALA A 221 -26.11 -4.34 -8.70
N GLY A 222 -27.23 -4.97 -8.34
CA GLY A 222 -27.40 -5.51 -6.97
C GLY A 222 -27.35 -4.44 -5.86
N GLY A 223 -27.66 -3.18 -6.17
CA GLY A 223 -27.51 -2.08 -5.21
C GLY A 223 -26.08 -1.55 -5.03
N ILE A 224 -25.09 -2.13 -5.72
CA ILE A 224 -23.70 -1.68 -5.75
C ILE A 224 -23.53 -0.65 -6.86
N ARG A 225 -22.95 0.51 -6.54
CA ARG A 225 -22.64 1.55 -7.52
C ARG A 225 -21.35 1.21 -8.26
N VAL A 226 -21.35 1.26 -9.58
CA VAL A 226 -20.15 1.01 -10.39
C VAL A 226 -19.74 2.29 -11.10
N GLU A 227 -18.47 2.68 -10.98
CA GLU A 227 -17.93 3.93 -11.52
C GLU A 227 -16.68 3.63 -12.37
N GLY A 228 -16.75 3.89 -13.68
CA GLY A 228 -15.60 3.67 -14.56
C GLY A 228 -15.93 3.85 -16.05
N SER A 229 -15.12 3.23 -16.91
CA SER A 229 -15.41 3.14 -18.35
C SER A 229 -16.64 2.26 -18.60
N ASN A 230 -17.28 2.40 -19.77
CA ASN A 230 -18.42 1.54 -20.13
C ASN A 230 -18.04 0.05 -20.12
N GLU A 231 -16.86 -0.30 -20.63
CA GLU A 231 -16.37 -1.68 -20.63
C GLU A 231 -16.15 -2.21 -19.22
N PHE A 232 -15.65 -1.37 -18.30
CA PHE A 232 -15.54 -1.71 -16.89
C PHE A 232 -16.89 -1.97 -16.25
N VAL A 233 -17.87 -1.10 -16.48
CA VAL A 233 -19.22 -1.31 -15.98
C VAL A 233 -19.81 -2.62 -16.49
N GLU A 234 -19.73 -2.92 -17.79
CA GLU A 234 -20.22 -4.16 -18.36
C GLU A 234 -19.58 -5.41 -17.74
N GLN A 235 -18.27 -5.38 -17.47
CA GLN A 235 -17.58 -6.52 -16.88
C GLN A 235 -17.89 -6.69 -15.39
N VAL A 236 -18.01 -5.60 -14.63
CA VAL A 236 -18.46 -5.65 -13.23
C VAL A 236 -19.89 -6.17 -13.15
N GLU A 237 -20.78 -5.72 -14.03
CA GLU A 237 -22.16 -6.25 -14.11
C GLU A 237 -22.18 -7.75 -14.42
N ALA A 238 -21.36 -8.19 -15.39
CA ALA A 238 -21.23 -9.62 -15.71
C ALA A 238 -20.67 -10.43 -14.53
N ALA A 239 -19.71 -9.90 -13.78
CA ALA A 239 -19.13 -10.54 -12.60
C ALA A 239 -20.16 -10.68 -11.46
N LEU A 240 -20.90 -9.61 -11.17
CA LEU A 240 -21.97 -9.62 -10.16
C LEU A 240 -23.13 -10.54 -10.57
N GLN A 241 -23.49 -10.57 -11.86
CA GLN A 241 -24.49 -11.50 -12.40
C GLN A 241 -24.02 -12.95 -12.24
N LEU A 242 -22.75 -13.23 -12.55
CA LEU A 242 -22.16 -14.57 -12.38
C LEU A 242 -22.22 -15.04 -10.92
N LEU A 243 -21.90 -14.16 -9.97
CA LEU A 243 -22.06 -14.44 -8.53
C LEU A 243 -23.53 -14.69 -8.17
N SER A 244 -24.46 -13.88 -8.69
CA SER A 244 -25.89 -14.06 -8.45
C SER A 244 -26.39 -15.44 -8.89
N GLU A 245 -25.95 -15.89 -10.07
CA GLU A 245 -26.40 -17.15 -10.67
C GLU A 245 -25.78 -18.38 -10.00
N ARG A 246 -24.51 -18.30 -9.61
CA ARG A 246 -23.71 -19.48 -9.24
C ARG A 246 -23.22 -19.50 -7.80
N ALA A 247 -23.07 -18.35 -7.16
CA ALA A 247 -22.60 -18.20 -5.78
C ALA A 247 -23.44 -17.16 -5.01
N PRO A 248 -24.77 -17.32 -4.90
CA PRO A 248 -25.65 -16.29 -4.34
C PRO A 248 -25.34 -15.92 -2.88
N GLU A 249 -24.84 -16.87 -2.08
CA GLU A 249 -24.40 -16.58 -0.71
C GLU A 249 -23.16 -15.66 -0.67
N ALA A 250 -22.27 -15.76 -1.66
CA ALA A 250 -21.13 -14.87 -1.79
C ALA A 250 -21.61 -13.45 -2.17
N LEU A 251 -22.57 -13.34 -3.09
CA LEU A 251 -23.16 -12.05 -3.46
C LEU A 251 -23.77 -11.32 -2.27
N VAL A 252 -24.49 -12.03 -1.38
CA VAL A 252 -25.05 -11.42 -0.15
C VAL A 252 -23.96 -10.82 0.73
N ARG A 253 -22.80 -11.47 0.84
CA ARG A 253 -21.66 -10.93 1.60
C ARG A 253 -21.01 -9.74 0.90
N VAL A 254 -20.96 -9.77 -0.43
CA VAL A 254 -20.50 -8.65 -1.26
C VAL A 254 -21.39 -7.43 -1.02
N GLU A 255 -22.71 -7.56 -1.08
CA GLU A 255 -23.66 -6.45 -0.85
C GLU A 255 -23.57 -5.87 0.58
N GLN A 256 -23.07 -6.63 1.55
CA GLN A 256 -22.83 -6.14 2.93
C GLN A 256 -21.53 -5.34 3.04
N GLY A 257 -20.49 -5.77 2.32
CA GLY A 257 -19.13 -5.24 2.40
C GLY A 257 -18.81 -4.17 1.36
N ILE A 258 -19.53 -4.10 0.24
CA ILE A 258 -19.24 -3.21 -0.88
C ILE A 258 -20.47 -2.37 -1.18
N ALA A 259 -20.32 -1.05 -1.12
CA ALA A 259 -21.29 -0.06 -1.57
C ALA A 259 -20.98 0.43 -3.00
N ALA A 260 -19.70 0.47 -3.38
CA ALA A 260 -19.27 0.91 -4.70
C ALA A 260 -18.05 0.14 -5.22
N ILE A 261 -17.93 0.02 -6.53
CA ILE A 261 -16.74 -0.48 -7.24
C ILE A 261 -16.31 0.60 -8.21
N ARG A 262 -15.05 1.03 -8.11
CA ARG A 262 -14.54 2.18 -8.86
C ARG A 262 -13.24 1.82 -9.58
N LEU A 263 -13.20 2.12 -10.87
CA LEU A 263 -11.99 2.08 -11.68
C LEU A 263 -11.05 3.22 -11.24
N VAL A 264 -9.80 2.89 -10.93
CA VAL A 264 -8.74 3.86 -10.58
C VAL A 264 -7.56 3.77 -11.55
N SER A 265 -6.70 4.79 -11.55
CA SER A 265 -5.53 4.85 -12.44
C SER A 265 -4.38 3.93 -12.04
N SER A 266 -4.35 3.43 -10.80
CA SER A 266 -3.32 2.50 -10.32
C SER A 266 -3.78 1.70 -9.09
N GLY A 267 -3.43 0.41 -9.05
CA GLY A 267 -3.57 -0.45 -7.87
C GLY A 267 -4.94 -1.11 -7.66
N SER A 268 -5.08 -1.83 -6.54
CA SER A 268 -6.34 -2.49 -6.15
C SER A 268 -6.45 -2.56 -4.63
N GLY A 269 -7.65 -2.41 -4.10
CA GLY A 269 -7.96 -2.64 -2.70
C GLY A 269 -9.28 -2.03 -2.24
N ILE A 270 -9.70 -2.40 -1.04
CA ILE A 270 -10.94 -1.90 -0.43
C ILE A 270 -10.68 -0.66 0.45
N ASN A 271 -11.45 0.41 0.21
CA ASN A 271 -11.64 1.47 1.19
C ASN A 271 -12.78 1.07 2.14
N VAL A 272 -12.42 0.50 3.30
CA VAL A 272 -13.39 -0.07 4.26
C VAL A 272 -14.33 0.95 4.90
N TYR A 273 -13.95 2.23 4.95
CA TYR A 273 -14.79 3.30 5.49
C TYR A 273 -15.94 3.66 4.56
N SER A 274 -15.63 3.83 3.27
CA SER A 274 -16.62 4.13 2.23
C SER A 274 -17.25 2.88 1.61
N LYS A 275 -16.73 1.69 1.94
CA LYS A 275 -17.07 0.41 1.31
C LYS A 275 -16.88 0.45 -0.21
N THR A 276 -15.81 1.09 -0.67
CA THR A 276 -15.51 1.24 -2.10
C THR A 276 -14.36 0.35 -2.49
N TYR A 277 -14.61 -0.64 -3.35
CA TYR A 277 -13.55 -1.43 -3.97
C TYR A 277 -12.93 -0.61 -5.11
N LEU A 278 -11.66 -0.22 -4.94
CA LEU A 278 -10.87 0.51 -5.92
C LEU A 278 -10.04 -0.51 -6.70
N VAL A 279 -10.09 -0.47 -8.03
CA VAL A 279 -9.34 -1.42 -8.86
C VAL A 279 -8.91 -0.81 -10.18
N GLU A 280 -7.67 -1.02 -10.56
CA GLU A 280 -7.11 -0.66 -11.87
C GLU A 280 -7.52 -1.68 -12.94
N GLU A 281 -7.61 -1.22 -14.19
CA GLU A 281 -8.01 -2.04 -15.34
C GLU A 281 -7.17 -3.33 -15.49
N GLU A 282 -5.85 -3.23 -15.32
CA GLU A 282 -4.95 -4.39 -15.44
C GLU A 282 -5.22 -5.45 -14.36
N MET A 283 -5.54 -5.02 -13.14
CA MET A 283 -5.84 -5.91 -12.03
C MET A 283 -7.25 -6.50 -12.12
N ALA A 284 -8.21 -5.70 -12.61
CA ALA A 284 -9.60 -6.14 -12.82
C ALA A 284 -9.69 -7.19 -13.92
N PHE A 285 -8.96 -7.03 -15.02
CA PHE A 285 -9.14 -7.84 -16.22
C PHE A 285 -8.05 -8.88 -16.47
N ALA A 286 -6.97 -8.96 -15.70
CA ALA A 286 -5.93 -9.99 -15.89
C ALA A 286 -5.52 -10.18 -17.39
N PRO A 287 -4.71 -9.27 -17.96
CA PRO A 287 -4.36 -9.31 -19.37
C PRO A 287 -3.82 -10.67 -19.83
N GLY A 288 -4.21 -11.08 -21.04
CA GLY A 288 -3.81 -12.36 -21.62
C GLY A 288 -4.80 -13.52 -21.37
N TYR A 289 -5.79 -13.32 -20.49
CA TYR A 289 -6.90 -14.25 -20.30
C TYR A 289 -8.06 -13.94 -21.25
N SER A 290 -8.94 -14.93 -21.49
CA SER A 290 -10.15 -14.71 -22.30
C SER A 290 -11.14 -13.83 -21.54
N ARG A 291 -11.94 -12.98 -22.21
CA ARG A 291 -12.92 -12.09 -21.54
C ARG A 291 -13.81 -12.81 -20.51
N ARG A 292 -14.16 -14.09 -20.77
CA ARG A 292 -14.88 -14.92 -19.81
C ARG A 292 -14.08 -15.16 -18.52
N ASP A 293 -12.82 -15.53 -18.65
CA ASP A 293 -11.92 -15.77 -17.52
C ASP A 293 -11.66 -14.47 -16.75
N GLN A 294 -11.55 -13.33 -17.43
CA GLN A 294 -11.44 -12.01 -16.79
C GLN A 294 -12.64 -11.72 -15.88
N VAL A 295 -13.86 -12.01 -16.33
CA VAL A 295 -15.08 -11.86 -15.53
C VAL A 295 -15.10 -12.81 -14.32
N ILE A 296 -14.63 -14.06 -14.48
CA ILE A 296 -14.50 -15.03 -13.37
C ILE A 296 -13.50 -14.52 -12.33
N TRP A 297 -12.34 -14.04 -12.79
CA TRP A 297 -11.32 -13.44 -11.91
C TRP A 297 -11.89 -12.26 -11.13
N LEU A 298 -12.51 -11.29 -11.83
CA LEU A 298 -13.10 -10.11 -11.22
C LEU A 298 -14.18 -10.47 -10.19
N ALA A 299 -15.03 -11.46 -10.47
CA ALA A 299 -16.02 -11.95 -9.52
C ALA A 299 -15.37 -12.49 -8.23
N GLY A 300 -14.26 -13.23 -8.35
CA GLY A 300 -13.47 -13.68 -7.20
C GLY A 300 -12.86 -12.52 -6.42
N SER A 301 -12.25 -11.55 -7.10
CA SER A 301 -11.62 -10.39 -6.46
C SER A 301 -12.63 -9.49 -5.73
N ILE A 302 -13.84 -9.31 -6.27
CA ILE A 302 -14.93 -8.61 -5.58
C ILE A 302 -15.29 -9.31 -4.26
N VAL A 303 -15.36 -10.64 -4.23
CA VAL A 303 -15.62 -11.41 -3.00
C VAL A 303 -14.48 -11.26 -2.00
N HIS A 304 -13.23 -11.26 -2.47
CA HIS A 304 -12.05 -11.04 -1.66
C HIS A 304 -12.09 -9.68 -0.94
N ASP A 305 -12.23 -8.58 -1.70
CA ASP A 305 -12.23 -7.24 -1.12
C ASP A 305 -13.46 -6.96 -0.24
N ALA A 306 -14.61 -7.57 -0.57
CA ALA A 306 -15.77 -7.53 0.32
C ALA A 306 -15.50 -8.21 1.68
N CYS A 307 -14.69 -9.27 1.71
CA CYS A 307 -14.31 -9.93 2.96
C CYS A 307 -13.55 -8.97 3.89
N HIS A 308 -12.57 -8.23 3.38
CA HIS A 308 -11.83 -7.23 4.17
C HIS A 308 -12.77 -6.17 4.76
N SER A 309 -13.71 -5.63 3.98
CA SER A 309 -14.69 -4.70 4.54
C SER A 309 -15.60 -5.35 5.58
N ASN A 310 -15.97 -6.62 5.40
CA ASN A 310 -16.82 -7.34 6.35
C ASN A 310 -16.11 -7.61 7.68
N LEU A 311 -14.82 -7.97 7.66
CA LEU A 311 -13.99 -8.09 8.86
C LEU A 311 -13.93 -6.76 9.61
N TYR A 312 -13.72 -5.65 8.90
CA TYR A 312 -13.74 -4.31 9.49
C TYR A 312 -15.07 -3.97 10.17
N ILE A 313 -16.20 -4.22 9.49
CA ILE A 313 -17.55 -3.98 10.04
C ILE A 313 -17.79 -4.78 11.33
N GLN A 314 -17.21 -5.97 11.42
CA GLN A 314 -17.34 -6.86 12.58
C GLN A 314 -16.39 -6.49 13.74
N GLY A 315 -15.52 -5.49 13.54
CA GLY A 315 -14.49 -5.11 14.51
C GLY A 315 -13.34 -6.11 14.59
N GLU A 316 -13.17 -6.93 13.56
CA GLU A 316 -12.06 -7.88 13.44
C GLU A 316 -10.85 -7.23 12.74
N ASP A 317 -9.69 -7.87 12.88
CA ASP A 317 -8.51 -7.46 12.12
C ASP A 317 -8.76 -7.78 10.64
N HIS A 318 -8.73 -6.74 9.81
CA HIS A 318 -8.99 -6.81 8.37
C HIS A 318 -7.71 -6.65 7.55
N HIS A 319 -6.55 -6.66 8.22
CA HIS A 319 -5.24 -6.54 7.61
C HIS A 319 -4.31 -7.69 8.03
N GLY A 320 -3.17 -7.77 7.36
CA GLY A 320 -2.15 -8.77 7.64
C GLY A 320 -2.47 -10.17 7.11
N THR A 321 -1.50 -11.07 7.24
CA THR A 321 -1.54 -12.40 6.63
C THR A 321 -2.75 -13.23 7.03
N ALA A 322 -3.19 -13.15 8.29
CA ALA A 322 -4.34 -13.93 8.76
C ALA A 322 -5.66 -13.46 8.10
N ALA A 323 -5.86 -12.14 7.96
CA ALA A 323 -7.02 -11.58 7.28
C ALA A 323 -6.96 -11.92 5.78
N GLU A 324 -5.78 -11.78 5.17
CA GLU A 324 -5.55 -12.13 3.76
C GLU A 324 -5.89 -13.58 3.46
N VAL A 325 -5.38 -14.54 4.27
CA VAL A 325 -5.72 -15.96 4.13
C VAL A 325 -7.23 -16.18 4.25
N THR A 326 -7.86 -15.55 5.25
CA THR A 326 -9.32 -15.64 5.43
C THR A 326 -10.07 -15.14 4.19
N CYS A 327 -9.63 -14.04 3.58
CA CYS A 327 -10.29 -13.46 2.41
C CYS A 327 -9.97 -14.22 1.11
N LEU A 328 -8.77 -14.80 0.97
CA LEU A 328 -8.42 -15.75 -0.07
C LEU A 328 -9.25 -17.04 0.03
N GLU A 329 -9.53 -17.55 1.23
CA GLU A 329 -10.43 -18.68 1.42
C GLU A 329 -11.85 -18.36 0.93
N ARG A 330 -12.36 -17.15 1.20
CA ARG A 330 -13.67 -16.70 0.67
C ARG A 330 -13.67 -16.56 -0.85
N GLN A 331 -12.60 -16.03 -1.42
CA GLN A 331 -12.41 -15.96 -2.86
C GLN A 331 -12.40 -17.36 -3.47
N LEU A 332 -11.69 -18.31 -2.85
CA LEU A 332 -11.62 -19.70 -3.30
C LEU A 332 -13.00 -20.37 -3.24
N GLU A 333 -13.73 -20.23 -2.12
CA GLU A 333 -15.09 -20.76 -1.96
C GLU A 333 -16.00 -20.29 -3.12
N ALA A 334 -15.94 -19.02 -3.50
CA ALA A 334 -16.70 -18.49 -4.63
C ALA A 334 -16.21 -19.03 -5.98
N LEU A 335 -14.89 -19.03 -6.21
CA LEU A 335 -14.28 -19.52 -7.45
C LEU A 335 -14.59 -21.00 -7.71
N GLU A 336 -14.64 -21.85 -6.68
CA GLU A 336 -15.02 -23.26 -6.82
C GLU A 336 -16.48 -23.45 -7.30
N LEU A 337 -17.33 -22.44 -7.13
CA LEU A 337 -18.72 -22.44 -7.61
C LEU A 337 -18.86 -21.83 -9.00
N ILE A 338 -18.02 -20.85 -9.37
CA ILE A 338 -18.18 -20.06 -10.61
C ILE A 338 -17.20 -20.41 -11.74
N ASP A 339 -16.02 -20.94 -11.41
CA ASP A 339 -15.00 -21.34 -12.38
C ASP A 339 -15.28 -22.79 -12.86
N ASP A 340 -15.57 -22.94 -14.16
CA ASP A 340 -15.69 -24.27 -14.79
C ASP A 340 -14.32 -24.85 -15.19
N GLY A 341 -13.30 -23.98 -15.23
CA GLY A 341 -11.90 -24.37 -15.21
C GLY A 341 -11.43 -24.45 -13.75
N THR A 342 -10.24 -24.99 -13.52
CA THR A 342 -9.65 -24.98 -12.16
C THR A 342 -8.50 -23.99 -12.04
N HIS A 343 -8.30 -23.12 -13.03
CA HIS A 343 -7.07 -22.36 -13.12
C HIS A 343 -6.98 -21.25 -12.07
N PHE A 344 -8.04 -20.46 -11.85
CA PHE A 344 -8.02 -19.46 -10.79
C PHE A 344 -8.14 -20.09 -9.41
N SER A 345 -8.99 -21.10 -9.24
CA SER A 345 -9.09 -21.80 -7.95
C SER A 345 -7.78 -22.50 -7.55
N ASN A 346 -7.02 -23.08 -8.49
CA ASN A 346 -5.69 -23.62 -8.22
C ASN A 346 -4.68 -22.51 -7.89
N TYR A 347 -4.75 -21.37 -8.59
CA TYR A 347 -3.89 -20.23 -8.29
C TYR A 347 -4.12 -19.72 -6.85
N ILE A 348 -5.37 -19.51 -6.45
CA ILE A 348 -5.71 -19.08 -5.09
C ILE A 348 -5.31 -20.12 -4.03
N LYS A 349 -5.47 -21.42 -4.30
CA LYS A 349 -4.97 -22.49 -3.42
C LYS A 349 -3.46 -22.38 -3.17
N VAL A 350 -2.68 -22.12 -4.23
CA VAL A 350 -1.23 -21.92 -4.09
C VAL A 350 -0.92 -20.68 -3.25
N LEU A 351 -1.66 -19.58 -3.41
CA LEU A 351 -1.47 -18.40 -2.56
C LEU A 351 -1.75 -18.70 -1.09
N ILE A 352 -2.85 -19.40 -0.78
CA ILE A 352 -3.19 -19.81 0.59
C ILE A 352 -2.09 -20.71 1.18
N ASP A 353 -1.66 -21.75 0.44
CA ASP A 353 -0.64 -22.70 0.90
C ASP A 353 0.74 -22.05 1.14
N THR A 354 1.01 -20.91 0.48
CA THR A 354 2.29 -20.20 0.58
C THR A 354 2.27 -19.00 1.53
N ALA A 355 1.09 -18.56 1.99
CA ALA A 355 0.95 -17.42 2.89
C ALA A 355 1.70 -17.61 4.22
N ASP A 356 1.81 -18.85 4.72
CA ASP A 356 2.56 -19.22 5.94
C ASP A 356 4.03 -19.61 5.66
N GLY A 357 4.49 -19.47 4.42
CA GLY A 357 5.86 -19.83 4.03
C GLY A 357 6.89 -18.90 4.67
N PRO A 358 8.10 -19.40 5.02
CA PRO A 358 9.15 -18.62 5.71
C PRO A 358 9.76 -17.46 4.89
N GLY A 359 9.16 -17.13 3.74
CA GLY A 359 9.54 -16.01 2.86
C GLY A 359 8.50 -14.89 2.76
N ASN A 360 7.35 -15.02 3.42
CA ASN A 360 6.30 -14.01 3.56
C ASN A 360 6.25 -13.45 4.99
#